data_AF-A0A2M7XTX0-F1
#
_entry.id   AF-A0A2M7XTX0-F1
#
_cell.length_a   1.000
_cell.length_b   1.000
_cell.length_c   1.000
_cell.angle_alpha   90.00
_cell.angle_beta   90.00
_cell.angle_gamma   90.00
#
_symmetry.space_group_name_H-M   'P 1'
#
loop_
_entity.id
_entity.type
_entity.pdbx_description
1 polymer ?
#
loop_
_entity_poly.entity_id
_entity_poly.type
_entity_poly.pdbx_seq_one_letter_code
_entity_poly.pdbx_strand_id
1 'polypeptide(L)'
;AINLLKFYDTILKGSRDDSMQKAADWLEQLMTSLRLENTLSKDEVARRTLFAIKNTLRKIESTWTTYAHRPGTAAELYRELSEKLGKEEIKSGPQPFGVEILGNQESVNLAPKHLIVLGLSEGQFPVKPHKNPFLDHLPFNPWYFNLAIFMRWLNLGEERVTFYAPEMTVGGESLQPSTFTEYLNVRRDNPWSSQQSRSYRHYLETLSNRLLNNPGNHQLARHNAYLTAAHHEFAGDVGPDSETEFAMSASRLDNLLKCPQRYWYASPLNLSPLDDDSENALNRRIGNFIHKVLERFGDATVDQVDGFDLLSHDYQQAVAYLADVVDRIRAEYHFDGELDLLTQGKLFPYLNNLRESPEGTLLGKLLEWNVPLAGKFDQRYYEQPFGMPDKENSWPAVEISSLGDPLVLKLRGYIDRIFANDQYVWAVDYKTGRVSIKDTRDFFASQLFVYFLALQQRFPLRDNILGYEKLKSLKKDDFGISELAGMLTETHPVNLNRKSRKNDIPIGDPGDVATSVLTVETITQQLLAFAQPLKTGSFALTVREEKRACKFCEFEQICRKTTVFHRAENDDSEKDEGDADEATES
;
A
#
# COMPACT_ATOMS: atom_id res chain seq x y z
N ALA A 1 1.26 -23.87 -13.11
CA ALA A 1 0.54 -23.68 -11.84
C ALA A 1 0.36 -24.99 -11.05
N ILE A 2 -0.43 -25.96 -11.56
CA ILE A 2 -0.71 -27.23 -10.85
C ILE A 2 0.56 -28.03 -10.47
N ASN A 3 1.56 -28.09 -11.36
CA ASN A 3 2.83 -28.77 -11.06
C ASN A 3 3.72 -28.04 -10.04
N LEU A 4 3.63 -26.71 -9.98
CA LEU A 4 4.36 -25.87 -9.02
C LEU A 4 3.73 -25.96 -7.62
N LEU A 5 2.39 -26.00 -7.54
CA LEU A 5 1.66 -26.25 -6.30
C LEU A 5 1.91 -27.66 -5.77
N LYS A 6 1.87 -28.66 -6.65
CA LYS A 6 2.23 -30.05 -6.28
C LYS A 6 3.64 -30.10 -5.73
N PHE A 7 4.61 -29.40 -6.33
CA PHE A 7 5.97 -29.33 -5.80
C PHE A 7 6.05 -28.58 -4.46
N TYR A 8 5.42 -27.42 -4.31
CA TYR A 8 5.38 -26.65 -3.05
C TYR A 8 4.78 -27.48 -1.91
N ASP A 9 3.67 -28.18 -2.17
CA ASP A 9 3.06 -29.11 -1.22
C ASP A 9 3.96 -30.32 -0.95
N THR A 10 4.64 -30.89 -1.95
CA THR A 10 5.59 -32.01 -1.79
C THR A 10 6.87 -31.60 -1.03
N ILE A 11 7.35 -30.36 -1.22
CA ILE A 11 8.48 -29.78 -0.49
C ILE A 11 8.13 -29.63 1.00
N LEU A 12 6.96 -29.07 1.30
CA LEU A 12 6.50 -28.83 2.67
C LEU A 12 6.03 -30.10 3.38
N LYS A 13 5.44 -31.06 2.65
CA LYS A 13 4.88 -32.31 3.21
C LYS A 13 5.87 -33.47 3.23
N GLY A 14 7.06 -33.33 2.63
CA GLY A 14 8.15 -34.28 2.76
C GLY A 14 7.79 -35.72 2.36
N SER A 15 7.16 -35.94 1.20
CA SER A 15 7.02 -37.30 0.67
C SER A 15 8.40 -37.80 0.20
N ARG A 16 8.83 -38.92 0.79
CA ARG A 16 10.22 -39.40 0.89
C ARG A 16 10.85 -40.03 -0.37
N ASP A 17 10.18 -40.07 -1.51
CA ASP A 17 10.52 -41.06 -2.55
C ASP A 17 11.09 -40.52 -3.88
N ASP A 18 11.29 -39.21 -4.03
CA ASP A 18 11.98 -38.67 -5.21
C ASP A 18 13.38 -38.17 -4.87
N SER A 19 14.39 -38.77 -5.52
CA SER A 19 15.80 -38.42 -5.35
C SER A 19 16.04 -36.95 -5.72
N MET A 20 17.00 -36.29 -5.04
CA MET A 20 17.38 -34.90 -5.36
C MET A 20 17.72 -34.66 -6.82
N GLN A 21 18.19 -35.69 -7.52
CA GLN A 21 18.45 -35.68 -8.94
C GLN A 21 17.18 -35.35 -9.76
N LYS A 22 16.06 -36.03 -9.49
CA LYS A 22 14.78 -35.76 -10.17
C LYS A 22 14.29 -34.33 -9.94
N ALA A 23 14.52 -33.78 -8.75
CA ALA A 23 14.14 -32.41 -8.41
C ALA A 23 15.02 -31.37 -9.13
N ALA A 24 16.32 -31.62 -9.26
CA ALA A 24 17.24 -30.79 -10.05
C ALA A 24 16.91 -30.85 -11.56
N ASP A 25 16.66 -32.05 -12.10
CA ASP A 25 16.28 -32.27 -13.50
C ASP A 25 14.97 -31.55 -13.84
N TRP A 26 13.98 -31.62 -12.95
CA TRP A 26 12.70 -30.92 -13.13
C TRP A 26 12.87 -29.41 -13.10
N LEU A 27 13.73 -28.85 -12.23
CA LEU A 27 14.01 -27.41 -12.21
C LEU A 27 14.65 -26.96 -13.54
N GLU A 28 15.59 -27.74 -14.09
CA GLU A 28 16.20 -27.44 -15.40
C GLU A 28 15.14 -27.51 -16.53
N GLN A 29 14.22 -28.48 -16.48
CA GLN A 29 13.09 -28.57 -17.41
C GLN A 29 12.10 -27.41 -17.27
N LEU A 30 11.78 -26.99 -16.04
CA LEU A 30 10.90 -25.84 -15.78
C LEU A 30 11.51 -24.56 -16.37
N MET A 31 12.78 -24.29 -16.07
CA MET A 31 13.51 -23.13 -16.61
C MET A 31 13.50 -23.11 -18.15
N THR A 32 13.61 -24.30 -18.76
CA THR A 32 13.52 -24.47 -20.22
C THR A 32 12.09 -24.20 -20.73
N SER A 33 11.06 -24.73 -20.07
CA SER A 33 9.66 -24.53 -20.43
C SER A 33 9.21 -23.07 -20.33
N LEU A 34 9.74 -22.33 -19.35
CA LEU A 34 9.50 -20.90 -19.15
C LEU A 34 10.26 -20.02 -20.14
N ARG A 35 11.06 -20.62 -21.06
CA ARG A 35 11.84 -19.95 -22.09
C ARG A 35 12.73 -18.83 -21.54
N LEU A 36 13.22 -18.97 -20.31
CA LEU A 36 13.99 -17.93 -19.60
C LEU A 36 15.20 -17.45 -20.41
N GLU A 37 15.86 -18.35 -21.15
CA GLU A 37 16.98 -17.99 -22.04
C GLU A 37 16.57 -17.04 -23.18
N ASN A 38 15.36 -17.18 -23.72
CA ASN A 38 14.86 -16.34 -24.80
C ASN A 38 14.41 -14.97 -24.26
N THR A 39 13.77 -14.98 -23.10
CA THR A 39 13.25 -13.77 -22.43
C THR A 39 14.36 -12.86 -21.92
N LEU A 40 15.46 -13.45 -21.43
CA LEU A 40 16.59 -12.72 -20.83
C LEU A 40 17.73 -12.41 -21.82
N SER A 41 17.52 -12.66 -23.12
CA SER A 41 18.56 -12.63 -24.16
C SER A 41 19.29 -11.29 -24.36
N LYS A 42 18.72 -10.18 -23.90
CA LYS A 42 19.29 -8.82 -24.05
C LYS A 42 20.10 -8.34 -22.83
N ASP A 43 19.99 -9.00 -21.69
CA ASP A 43 20.67 -8.60 -20.45
C ASP A 43 21.82 -9.57 -20.14
N GLU A 44 23.04 -9.06 -20.23
CA GLU A 44 24.26 -9.83 -20.01
C GLU A 44 24.37 -10.36 -18.56
N VAL A 45 23.93 -9.57 -17.58
CA VAL A 45 23.95 -9.96 -16.16
C VAL A 45 22.93 -11.07 -15.93
N ALA A 46 21.72 -10.93 -16.48
CA ALA A 46 20.68 -11.95 -16.37
C ALA A 46 21.12 -13.28 -17.02
N ARG A 47 21.78 -13.23 -18.19
CA ARG A 47 22.34 -14.42 -18.85
C ARG A 47 23.43 -15.09 -18.01
N ARG A 48 24.36 -14.32 -17.43
CA ARG A 48 25.42 -14.86 -16.55
C ARG A 48 24.85 -15.46 -15.27
N THR A 49 23.81 -14.84 -14.70
CA THR A 49 23.07 -15.35 -13.54
C THR A 49 22.42 -16.70 -13.86
N LEU A 50 21.73 -16.80 -14.99
CA LEU A 50 21.10 -18.03 -15.44
C LEU A 50 22.11 -19.17 -15.63
N PHE A 51 23.27 -18.84 -16.20
CA PHE A 51 24.37 -19.79 -16.37
C PHE A 51 24.93 -20.28 -15.02
N ALA A 52 25.10 -19.38 -14.05
CA ALA A 52 25.53 -19.73 -12.69
C ALA A 52 24.53 -20.67 -12.00
N ILE A 53 23.23 -20.41 -12.13
CA ILE A 53 22.16 -21.27 -11.59
C ILE A 53 22.24 -22.67 -12.22
N LYS A 54 22.32 -22.77 -13.55
CA LYS A 54 22.43 -24.06 -14.26
C LYS A 54 23.67 -24.84 -13.84
N ASN A 55 24.82 -24.16 -13.73
CA ASN A 55 26.05 -24.80 -13.28
C ASN A 55 25.94 -25.29 -11.82
N THR A 56 25.28 -24.53 -10.96
CA THR A 56 25.07 -24.91 -9.56
C THR A 56 24.20 -26.15 -9.46
N LEU A 57 23.10 -26.21 -10.22
CA LEU A 57 22.22 -27.38 -10.28
C LEU A 57 22.99 -28.63 -10.74
N ARG A 58 23.79 -28.52 -11.81
CA ARG A 58 24.65 -29.63 -12.29
C ARG A 58 25.69 -30.07 -11.27
N LYS A 59 26.31 -29.13 -10.54
CA LYS A 59 27.25 -29.45 -9.45
C LYS A 59 26.55 -30.18 -8.29
N ILE A 60 25.30 -29.80 -7.97
CA ILE A 60 24.49 -30.49 -6.95
C ILE A 60 24.19 -31.89 -7.44
N GLU A 61 23.70 -32.04 -8.66
CA GLU A 61 23.43 -33.34 -9.28
C GLU A 61 24.65 -34.26 -9.23
N SER A 62 25.82 -33.78 -9.67
CA SER A 62 27.07 -34.56 -9.63
C SER A 62 27.56 -34.90 -8.22
N THR A 63 27.27 -34.06 -7.23
CA THR A 63 27.60 -34.35 -5.83
C THR A 63 26.70 -35.47 -5.30
N TRP A 64 25.41 -35.41 -5.62
CA TRP A 64 24.40 -36.34 -5.11
C TRP A 64 24.37 -37.69 -5.81
N THR A 65 24.83 -37.80 -7.06
CA THR A 65 25.08 -39.11 -7.69
C THR A 65 26.09 -39.93 -6.88
N THR A 66 27.05 -39.28 -6.21
CA THR A 66 28.00 -39.94 -5.30
C THR A 66 27.30 -40.50 -4.04
N TYR A 67 26.15 -39.94 -3.66
CA TYR A 67 25.36 -40.32 -2.49
C TYR A 67 23.99 -40.93 -2.85
N ALA A 68 23.85 -41.52 -4.05
CA ALA A 68 22.58 -42.02 -4.60
C ALA A 68 21.85 -43.06 -3.73
N HIS A 69 22.53 -43.65 -2.74
CA HIS A 69 21.97 -44.58 -1.76
C HIS A 69 21.18 -43.89 -0.63
N ARG A 70 21.24 -42.55 -0.51
CA ARG A 70 20.54 -41.77 0.49
C ARG A 70 19.34 -41.05 -0.14
N PRO A 71 18.10 -41.27 0.33
CA PRO A 71 16.97 -40.44 -0.06
C PRO A 71 17.19 -39.02 0.46
N GLY A 72 17.08 -38.03 -0.42
CA GLY A 72 17.18 -36.61 -0.07
C GLY A 72 15.80 -35.97 0.02
N THR A 73 15.66 -34.99 0.90
CA THR A 73 14.42 -34.21 1.05
C THR A 73 14.48 -32.90 0.27
N ALA A 74 13.33 -32.38 -0.10
CA ALA A 74 13.25 -31.06 -0.73
C ALA A 74 13.82 -29.92 0.13
N ALA A 75 13.71 -30.02 1.45
CA ALA A 75 14.30 -29.06 2.38
C ALA A 75 15.84 -29.09 2.33
N GLU A 76 16.44 -30.27 2.21
CA GLU A 76 17.89 -30.42 2.03
C GLU A 76 18.33 -29.85 0.66
N LEU A 77 17.54 -30.05 -0.40
CA LEU A 77 17.83 -29.48 -1.73
C LEU A 77 17.77 -27.94 -1.69
N TYR A 78 16.73 -27.39 -1.08
CA TYR A 78 16.59 -25.94 -0.91
C TYR A 78 17.78 -25.37 -0.13
N ARG A 79 18.18 -26.03 0.97
CA ARG A 79 19.34 -25.63 1.77
C ARG A 79 20.62 -25.64 0.94
N GLU A 80 20.93 -26.73 0.26
CA GLU A 80 22.16 -26.84 -0.55
C GLU A 80 22.18 -25.89 -1.74
N LEU A 81 21.05 -25.74 -2.43
CA LEU A 81 20.92 -24.78 -3.52
C LEU A 81 21.13 -23.37 -3.02
N SER A 82 20.49 -22.98 -1.91
CA SER A 82 20.66 -21.66 -1.28
C SER A 82 22.11 -21.42 -0.86
N GLU A 83 22.76 -22.42 -0.27
CA GLU A 83 24.13 -22.29 0.23
C GLU A 83 25.16 -22.20 -0.90
N LYS A 84 24.97 -22.96 -1.99
CA LYS A 84 25.86 -22.91 -3.15
C LYS A 84 25.61 -21.65 -3.98
N LEU A 85 24.36 -21.28 -4.24
CA LEU A 85 24.04 -20.02 -4.94
C LEU A 85 24.53 -18.80 -4.16
N GLY A 86 24.44 -18.82 -2.82
CA GLY A 86 24.96 -17.75 -1.98
C GLY A 86 26.48 -17.58 -2.03
N LYS A 87 27.22 -18.58 -2.56
CA LYS A 87 28.68 -18.55 -2.74
C LYS A 87 29.10 -18.38 -4.20
N GLU A 88 28.18 -18.41 -5.17
CA GLU A 88 28.50 -18.22 -6.58
C GLU A 88 28.69 -16.73 -6.90
N GLU A 89 29.88 -16.38 -7.36
CA GLU A 89 30.19 -15.02 -7.78
C GLU A 89 29.91 -14.82 -9.27
N ILE A 90 29.06 -13.84 -9.59
CA ILE A 90 28.85 -13.41 -10.98
C ILE A 90 29.98 -12.44 -11.33
N LYS A 91 31.03 -12.97 -11.96
CA LYS A 91 32.14 -12.14 -12.42
C LYS A 91 31.64 -11.09 -13.41
N SER A 92 32.05 -9.84 -13.20
CA SER A 92 31.85 -8.76 -14.17
C SER A 92 32.81 -8.94 -15.36
N GLY A 93 32.41 -8.48 -16.54
CA GLY A 93 33.30 -8.46 -17.72
C GLY A 93 34.45 -7.46 -17.52
N PRO A 94 35.60 -7.66 -18.18
CA PRO A 94 36.67 -6.67 -18.16
C PRO A 94 36.18 -5.35 -18.78
N GLN A 95 36.33 -4.24 -18.05
CA GLN A 95 35.98 -2.90 -18.52
C GLN A 95 37.27 -2.16 -18.96
N PRO A 96 37.29 -1.51 -20.13
CA PRO A 96 38.49 -0.84 -20.64
C PRO A 96 38.77 0.52 -19.97
N PHE A 97 37.84 1.03 -19.16
CA PHE A 97 37.96 2.29 -18.45
C PHE A 97 37.32 2.18 -17.05
N GLY A 98 37.86 2.89 -16.07
CA GLY A 98 37.31 2.95 -14.72
C GLY A 98 38.36 3.24 -13.66
N VAL A 99 37.91 3.46 -12.43
CA VAL A 99 38.76 3.43 -11.23
C VAL A 99 38.79 1.99 -10.74
N GLU A 100 39.97 1.39 -10.68
CA GLU A 100 40.13 0.02 -10.18
C GLU A 100 39.95 -0.02 -8.66
N ILE A 101 39.08 -0.92 -8.19
CA ILE A 101 38.88 -1.21 -6.77
C ILE A 101 39.55 -2.55 -6.50
N LEU A 102 40.49 -2.55 -5.55
CA LEU A 102 41.40 -3.66 -5.30
C LEU A 102 41.39 -4.02 -3.81
N GLY A 103 41.68 -5.28 -3.50
CA GLY A 103 41.97 -5.72 -2.15
C GLY A 103 43.35 -5.26 -1.68
N ASN A 104 43.55 -5.18 -0.36
CA ASN A 104 44.82 -4.73 0.23
C ASN A 104 46.04 -5.50 -0.28
N GLN A 105 45.93 -6.81 -0.47
CA GLN A 105 47.03 -7.67 -0.92
C GLN A 105 47.42 -7.44 -2.39
N GLU A 106 46.44 -7.11 -3.23
CA GLU A 106 46.64 -6.88 -4.67
C GLU A 106 47.42 -5.58 -4.91
N SER A 107 47.36 -4.64 -3.96
CA SER A 107 48.01 -3.33 -4.05
C SER A 107 49.55 -3.36 -3.90
N VAL A 108 50.14 -4.44 -3.35
CA VAL A 108 51.56 -4.48 -2.93
C VAL A 108 52.53 -4.25 -4.08
N ASN A 109 52.23 -4.81 -5.25
CA ASN A 109 53.10 -4.79 -6.42
C ASN A 109 52.69 -3.74 -7.46
N LEU A 110 51.79 -2.83 -7.11
CA LEU A 110 51.29 -1.80 -8.02
C LEU A 110 52.07 -0.49 -7.85
N ALA A 111 52.12 0.28 -8.94
CA ALA A 111 52.66 1.64 -8.97
C ALA A 111 51.64 2.58 -9.67
N PRO A 112 50.46 2.80 -9.06
CA PRO A 112 49.41 3.60 -9.69
C PRO A 112 49.82 5.07 -9.78
N LYS A 113 49.15 5.82 -10.67
CA LYS A 113 49.27 7.29 -10.73
C LYS A 113 48.78 7.95 -9.44
N HIS A 114 47.70 7.41 -8.87
CA HIS A 114 47.18 7.79 -7.57
C HIS A 114 46.50 6.58 -6.91
N LEU A 115 46.70 6.41 -5.60
CA LEU A 115 46.14 5.35 -4.76
C LEU A 115 45.31 5.99 -3.65
N ILE A 116 44.05 5.60 -3.54
CA ILE A 116 43.17 6.01 -2.45
C ILE A 116 42.97 4.81 -1.54
N VAL A 117 43.42 4.92 -0.30
CA VAL A 117 43.28 3.88 0.71
C VAL A 117 42.13 4.26 1.65
N LEU A 118 41.12 3.41 1.71
CA LEU A 118 39.90 3.62 2.51
C LEU A 118 39.84 2.67 3.70
N GLY A 119 39.03 2.99 4.71
CA GLY A 119 38.70 2.07 5.79
C GLY A 119 39.86 1.81 6.75
N LEU A 120 40.75 2.79 6.94
CA LEU A 120 41.80 2.72 7.95
C LEU A 120 41.25 2.95 9.36
N SER A 121 40.41 2.02 9.82
CA SER A 121 39.84 2.01 11.16
C SER A 121 40.36 0.82 11.96
N GLU A 122 40.40 0.98 13.28
CA GLU A 122 40.85 -0.04 14.21
C GLU A 122 39.98 -1.31 14.09
N GLY A 123 40.62 -2.46 13.93
CA GLY A 123 39.96 -3.74 13.71
C GLY A 123 39.54 -4.05 12.26
N GLN A 124 39.56 -3.09 11.35
CA GLN A 124 39.46 -3.32 9.91
C GLN A 124 40.86 -3.37 9.26
N PHE A 125 41.73 -2.44 9.64
CA PHE A 125 43.13 -2.44 9.24
C PHE A 125 44.03 -2.00 10.41
N PRO A 126 45.05 -2.77 10.81
CA PRO A 126 45.46 -4.07 10.25
C PRO A 126 44.39 -5.15 10.42
N VAL A 127 44.28 -6.05 9.43
CA VAL A 127 43.26 -7.11 9.44
C VAL A 127 43.51 -8.07 10.60
N LYS A 128 42.50 -8.24 11.46
CA LYS A 128 42.57 -9.21 12.57
C LYS A 128 42.63 -10.65 12.03
N PRO A 129 43.44 -11.54 12.63
CA PRO A 129 43.44 -12.95 12.25
C PRO A 129 42.07 -13.56 12.51
N HIS A 130 41.48 -14.20 11.50
CA HIS A 130 40.31 -15.04 11.70
C HIS A 130 40.73 -16.27 12.51
N LYS A 131 39.99 -16.57 13.58
CA LYS A 131 40.19 -17.82 14.32
C LYS A 131 39.80 -18.98 13.41
N ASN A 132 40.76 -19.82 13.06
CA ASN A 132 40.47 -21.04 12.33
C ASN A 132 39.84 -22.04 13.33
N PRO A 133 38.60 -22.52 13.10
CA PRO A 133 37.93 -23.42 14.04
C PRO A 133 38.59 -24.80 14.14
N PHE A 134 39.54 -25.12 13.26
CA PHE A 134 40.26 -26.39 13.22
C PHE A 134 41.73 -26.29 13.62
N LEU A 135 42.25 -25.08 13.87
CA LEU A 135 43.66 -24.85 14.25
C LEU A 135 43.75 -23.86 15.40
N ASP A 136 44.31 -24.30 16.54
CA ASP A 136 44.42 -23.49 17.76
C ASP A 136 45.51 -22.41 17.67
N HIS A 137 46.55 -22.62 16.85
CA HIS A 137 47.67 -21.70 16.69
C HIS A 137 48.06 -21.56 15.21
N LEU A 138 47.84 -20.39 14.64
CA LEU A 138 48.45 -20.01 13.35
C LEU A 138 49.80 -19.33 13.64
N PRO A 139 50.91 -19.74 13.00
CA PRO A 139 52.21 -19.07 13.14
C PRO A 139 52.26 -17.70 12.43
N PHE A 140 51.21 -17.37 11.67
CA PHE A 140 51.12 -16.16 10.88
C PHE A 140 50.56 -15.02 11.73
N ASN A 141 51.39 -14.02 12.03
CA ASN A 141 50.94 -12.76 12.62
C ASN A 141 50.59 -11.79 11.46
N PRO A 142 49.29 -11.55 11.20
CA PRO A 142 48.88 -10.67 10.10
C PRO A 142 49.38 -9.25 10.28
N TRP A 143 49.69 -8.83 11.50
CA TRP A 143 50.13 -7.47 11.82
C TRP A 143 51.38 -7.07 11.03
N TYR A 144 52.43 -7.92 10.99
CA TYR A 144 53.66 -7.61 10.26
C TYR A 144 53.44 -7.53 8.76
N PHE A 145 52.55 -8.36 8.23
CA PHE A 145 52.20 -8.35 6.82
C PHE A 145 51.42 -7.09 6.44
N ASN A 146 50.42 -6.70 7.24
CA ASN A 146 49.70 -5.44 7.06
C ASN A 146 50.64 -4.23 7.21
N LEU A 147 51.62 -4.28 8.12
CA LEU A 147 52.64 -3.24 8.26
C LEU A 147 53.50 -3.12 7.00
N ALA A 148 53.93 -4.24 6.42
CA ALA A 148 54.71 -4.23 5.18
C ALA A 148 53.92 -3.62 4.01
N ILE A 149 52.63 -3.95 3.90
CA ILE A 149 51.71 -3.33 2.93
C ILE A 149 51.63 -1.81 3.17
N PHE A 150 51.41 -1.40 4.42
CA PHE A 150 51.28 0.01 4.77
C PHE A 150 52.57 0.79 4.46
N MET A 151 53.73 0.24 4.80
CA MET A 151 55.04 0.82 4.45
C MET A 151 55.23 0.94 2.94
N ARG A 152 54.74 -0.03 2.16
CA ARG A 152 54.76 0.05 0.71
C ARG A 152 53.92 1.21 0.19
N TRP A 153 52.75 1.45 0.77
CA TRP A 153 51.92 2.61 0.42
C TRP A 153 52.61 3.92 0.77
N LEU A 154 53.24 4.04 1.94
CA LEU A 154 54.01 5.24 2.31
C LEU A 154 55.14 5.53 1.32
N ASN A 155 55.82 4.49 0.83
CA ASN A 155 56.92 4.61 -0.12
C ASN A 155 56.50 5.11 -1.51
N LEU A 156 55.20 5.16 -1.83
CA LEU A 156 54.72 5.75 -3.10
C LEU A 156 54.76 7.30 -3.08
N GLY A 157 54.84 7.91 -1.89
CA GLY A 157 54.94 9.36 -1.70
C GLY A 157 53.57 10.08 -1.58
N GLU A 158 53.60 11.27 -0.97
CA GLU A 158 52.40 12.05 -0.62
C GLU A 158 51.58 12.54 -1.81
N GLU A 159 52.19 12.69 -2.99
CA GLU A 159 51.49 13.11 -4.23
C GLU A 159 50.66 11.96 -4.83
N ARG A 160 50.98 10.72 -4.48
CA ARG A 160 50.42 9.51 -5.10
C ARG A 160 49.50 8.73 -4.17
N VAL A 161 49.50 8.99 -2.86
CA VAL A 161 48.68 8.22 -1.92
C VAL A 161 47.90 9.13 -1.00
N THR A 162 46.60 8.86 -0.89
CA THR A 162 45.71 9.51 0.08
C THR A 162 45.08 8.46 0.99
N PHE A 163 45.16 8.69 2.30
CA PHE A 163 44.62 7.81 3.34
C PHE A 163 43.32 8.38 3.91
N TYR A 164 42.30 7.54 4.06
CA TYR A 164 41.03 7.88 4.68
C TYR A 164 40.70 6.93 5.83
N ALA A 165 40.44 7.51 6.99
CA ALA A 165 39.95 6.83 8.18
C ALA A 165 38.55 7.39 8.51
N PRO A 166 37.47 6.60 8.37
CA PRO A 166 36.14 7.04 8.78
C PRO A 166 36.05 7.11 10.31
N GLU A 167 35.37 8.14 10.81
CA GLU A 167 35.11 8.33 12.25
C GLU A 167 33.78 7.72 12.71
N MET A 168 32.90 7.39 11.77
CA MET A 168 31.57 6.84 12.04
C MET A 168 31.20 5.74 11.04
N THR A 169 30.46 4.74 11.51
CA THR A 169 29.78 3.78 10.62
C THR A 169 28.57 4.42 9.95
N VAL A 170 27.99 3.73 8.96
CA VAL A 170 26.70 4.13 8.35
C VAL A 170 25.58 4.21 9.40
N GLY A 171 25.67 3.43 10.48
CA GLY A 171 24.72 3.45 11.60
C GLY A 171 25.01 4.52 12.67
N GLY A 172 26.05 5.34 12.50
CA GLY A 172 26.42 6.40 13.45
C GLY A 172 27.28 5.93 14.64
N GLU A 173 27.73 4.68 14.66
CA GLU A 173 28.65 4.19 15.69
C GLU A 173 30.04 4.77 15.48
N SER A 174 30.71 5.19 16.55
CA SER A 174 32.06 5.74 16.47
C SER A 174 33.07 4.68 16.04
N LEU A 175 33.90 5.02 15.06
CA LEU A 175 35.06 4.26 14.61
C LEU A 175 36.33 4.97 15.05
N GLN A 176 37.26 4.20 15.61
CA GLN A 176 38.60 4.70 15.90
C GLN A 176 39.48 4.56 14.66
N PRO A 177 40.30 5.58 14.32
CA PRO A 177 41.31 5.45 13.28
C PRO A 177 42.28 4.29 13.57
N SER A 178 42.81 3.70 12.51
CA SER A 178 43.81 2.65 12.62
C SER A 178 45.05 3.15 13.37
N THR A 179 45.60 2.30 14.25
CA THR A 179 46.89 2.56 14.93
C THR A 179 48.02 2.95 13.95
N PHE A 180 47.99 2.48 12.70
CA PHE A 180 49.01 2.83 11.69
C PHE A 180 48.95 4.29 11.22
N THR A 181 47.82 4.97 11.44
CA THR A 181 47.63 6.36 11.03
C THR A 181 48.06 7.38 12.08
N GLU A 182 48.37 6.95 13.31
CA GLU A 182 48.77 7.83 14.42
C GLU A 182 49.97 8.73 14.08
N TYR A 183 50.86 8.25 13.22
CA TYR A 183 52.09 8.95 12.83
C TYR A 183 51.91 9.82 11.57
N LEU A 184 50.71 9.85 10.99
CA LEU A 184 50.42 10.64 9.79
C LEU A 184 49.84 12.01 10.17
N ASN A 185 50.20 13.02 9.38
CA ASN A 185 49.63 14.35 9.52
C ASN A 185 48.22 14.37 8.91
N VAL A 186 47.22 14.73 9.72
CA VAL A 186 45.84 14.91 9.26
C VAL A 186 45.73 16.21 8.45
N ARG A 187 45.45 16.10 7.16
CA ARG A 187 45.10 17.24 6.31
C ARG A 187 43.67 17.70 6.63
N ARG A 188 43.51 18.91 7.16
CA ARG A 188 42.20 19.53 7.47
C ARG A 188 41.63 20.30 6.28
N ASP A 189 42.47 20.63 5.33
CA ASP A 189 42.15 21.21 4.03
C ASP A 189 41.76 20.09 3.05
N ASN A 190 40.58 19.50 3.25
CA ASN A 190 40.05 18.57 2.26
C ASN A 190 39.45 19.39 1.09
N PRO A 191 40.08 19.45 -0.10
CA PRO A 191 39.52 20.19 -1.23
C PRO A 191 38.14 19.66 -1.65
N TRP A 192 37.85 18.38 -1.38
CA TRP A 192 36.56 17.75 -1.65
C TRP A 192 35.49 18.03 -0.59
N SER A 193 35.82 18.53 0.62
CA SER A 193 34.81 18.88 1.62
C SER A 193 34.19 20.26 1.35
N SER A 194 34.99 21.21 0.88
CA SER A 194 34.55 22.58 0.58
C SER A 194 33.68 22.68 -0.68
N GLN A 195 33.83 21.73 -1.61
CA GLN A 195 33.00 21.58 -2.82
C GLN A 195 31.97 20.46 -2.70
N GLN A 196 31.55 20.08 -1.49
CA GLN A 196 30.33 19.31 -1.34
C GLN A 196 29.13 20.21 -1.70
N SER A 197 28.93 20.45 -3.01
CA SER A 197 27.59 20.39 -3.58
C SER A 197 27.05 19.02 -3.21
N ARG A 198 26.48 18.93 -2.01
CA ARG A 198 25.97 17.69 -1.42
C ARG A 198 25.13 17.00 -2.47
N SER A 199 25.49 15.76 -2.79
CA SER A 199 24.91 15.05 -3.90
C SER A 199 23.38 15.01 -3.76
N TYR A 200 22.70 15.20 -4.88
CA TYR A 200 21.25 15.27 -5.00
C TYR A 200 20.50 14.14 -4.25
N ARG A 201 21.10 12.95 -4.14
CA ARG A 201 20.52 11.80 -3.43
C ARG A 201 20.36 12.02 -1.92
N HIS A 202 21.30 12.69 -1.25
CA HIS A 202 21.23 12.87 0.19
C HIS A 202 20.04 13.74 0.62
N TYR A 203 19.65 14.71 -0.21
CA TYR A 203 18.54 15.64 0.05
C TYR A 203 17.15 15.07 -0.21
N LEU A 204 17.02 14.08 -1.10
CA LEU A 204 15.73 13.46 -1.38
C LEU A 204 15.36 12.37 -0.37
N GLU A 205 16.35 11.80 0.34
CA GLU A 205 16.12 10.76 1.34
C GLU A 205 15.87 11.31 2.75
N THR A 206 16.31 12.54 3.06
CA THR A 206 16.15 13.11 4.40
C THR A 206 15.16 14.28 4.40
N LEU A 207 14.01 14.05 5.04
CA LEU A 207 13.02 15.04 5.44
C LEU A 207 13.64 16.00 6.47
N SER A 208 14.47 16.92 5.98
CA SER A 208 15.17 17.90 6.81
C SER A 208 14.26 19.09 7.13
N ASN A 209 14.01 19.37 8.41
CA ASN A 209 13.37 20.64 8.85
C ASN A 209 14.29 21.87 8.71
N ARG A 210 15.47 21.71 8.10
CA ARG A 210 16.44 22.80 7.90
C ARG A 210 16.33 23.38 6.51
N LEU A 211 16.57 24.68 6.41
CA LEU A 211 16.74 25.38 5.15
C LEU A 211 18.02 24.93 4.46
N LEU A 212 17.93 24.75 3.15
CA LEU A 212 19.00 24.19 2.33
C LEU A 212 19.50 25.27 1.37
N ASN A 213 20.81 25.52 1.38
CA ASN A 213 21.43 26.54 0.53
C ASN A 213 22.03 25.88 -0.73
N ASN A 214 21.37 26.04 -1.87
CA ASN A 214 21.91 25.66 -3.18
C ASN A 214 21.23 26.48 -4.30
N PRO A 215 21.91 27.49 -4.88
CA PRO A 215 21.33 28.34 -5.90
C PRO A 215 21.12 27.55 -7.21
N GLY A 216 19.86 27.35 -7.61
CA GLY A 216 19.50 26.79 -8.93
C GLY A 216 18.67 25.51 -8.93
N ASN A 217 18.27 24.96 -7.78
CA ASN A 217 17.46 23.74 -7.72
C ASN A 217 16.00 24.02 -7.33
N HIS A 218 15.06 23.79 -8.26
CA HIS A 218 13.61 23.95 -8.07
C HIS A 218 13.04 23.13 -6.90
N GLN A 219 13.57 21.92 -6.66
CA GLN A 219 13.10 21.06 -5.57
C GLN A 219 13.51 21.57 -4.19
N LEU A 220 14.66 22.27 -4.11
CA LEU A 220 15.15 22.89 -2.88
C LEU A 220 14.47 24.25 -2.66
N ALA A 221 14.22 25.02 -3.72
CA ALA A 221 13.38 26.21 -3.65
C ALA A 221 11.99 25.86 -3.11
N ARG A 222 11.38 24.79 -3.64
CA ARG A 222 10.13 24.24 -3.12
C ARG A 222 10.23 23.78 -1.67
N HIS A 223 11.28 23.06 -1.30
CA HIS A 223 11.52 22.62 0.08
C HIS A 223 11.57 23.79 1.06
N ASN A 224 12.40 24.79 0.76
CA ASN A 224 12.55 25.98 1.59
C ASN A 224 11.24 26.77 1.64
N ALA A 225 10.50 26.88 0.54
CA ALA A 225 9.22 27.58 0.51
C ALA A 225 8.19 26.97 1.47
N TYR A 226 8.10 25.63 1.54
CA TYR A 226 7.25 24.94 2.52
C TYR A 226 7.67 25.21 3.98
N LEU A 227 8.96 25.45 4.24
CA LEU A 227 9.47 25.73 5.57
C LEU A 227 9.37 27.21 5.97
N THR A 228 9.53 28.16 5.04
CA THR A 228 9.63 29.59 5.37
C THR A 228 8.36 30.38 5.14
N ALA A 229 7.49 29.96 4.22
CA ALA A 229 6.36 30.77 3.76
C ALA A 229 5.02 30.05 3.97
N ALA A 230 4.04 30.76 4.52
CA ALA A 230 2.67 30.25 4.62
C ALA A 230 1.98 30.17 3.25
N HIS A 231 2.31 31.09 2.34
CA HIS A 231 1.86 31.10 0.96
C HIS A 231 3.09 31.13 0.04
N HIS A 232 3.10 30.23 -0.93
CA HIS A 232 4.19 30.12 -1.91
C HIS A 232 3.66 29.57 -3.23
N GLU A 233 4.44 29.70 -4.31
CA GLU A 233 4.06 29.26 -5.66
C GLU A 233 3.70 27.76 -5.74
N PHE A 234 4.21 26.94 -4.81
CA PHE A 234 3.88 25.51 -4.71
C PHE A 234 2.68 25.16 -3.81
N ALA A 235 1.94 26.15 -3.30
CA ALA A 235 0.88 25.94 -2.30
C ALA A 235 -0.40 25.31 -2.89
N GLY A 236 -0.41 25.03 -4.20
CA GLY A 236 -1.53 24.40 -4.89
C GLY A 236 -2.57 25.40 -5.40
N ASP A 237 -2.22 26.68 -5.48
CA ASP A 237 -3.07 27.71 -6.09
C ASP A 237 -2.86 27.72 -7.61
N VAL A 238 -3.91 27.38 -8.36
CA VAL A 238 -3.93 27.40 -9.83
C VAL A 238 -4.82 28.52 -10.39
N GLY A 239 -5.40 29.36 -9.51
CA GLY A 239 -6.36 30.39 -9.88
C GLY A 239 -7.78 29.85 -10.14
N PRO A 240 -8.80 30.73 -10.08
CA PRO A 240 -10.20 30.31 -10.12
C PRO A 240 -10.58 29.70 -11.47
N ASP A 241 -11.38 28.65 -11.43
CA ASP A 241 -11.97 28.05 -12.63
C ASP A 241 -13.21 28.85 -13.06
N SER A 242 -13.43 28.92 -14.38
CA SER A 242 -14.66 29.44 -14.96
C SER A 242 -15.81 28.43 -14.92
N GLU A 243 -15.51 27.15 -14.72
CA GLU A 243 -16.50 26.09 -14.56
C GLU A 243 -17.25 26.25 -13.23
N THR A 244 -18.57 26.25 -13.31
CA THR A 244 -19.46 26.40 -12.14
C THR A 244 -20.18 25.11 -11.77
N GLU A 245 -20.16 24.12 -12.66
CA GLU A 245 -20.85 22.84 -12.47
C GLU A 245 -19.86 21.68 -12.47
N PHE A 246 -19.83 20.89 -11.40
CA PHE A 246 -18.87 19.79 -11.27
C PHE A 246 -19.55 18.45 -11.01
N ALA A 247 -19.31 17.48 -11.90
CA ALA A 247 -19.78 16.11 -11.73
C ALA A 247 -18.87 15.31 -10.77
N MET A 248 -19.45 14.79 -9.69
CA MET A 248 -18.71 14.16 -8.58
C MET A 248 -19.26 12.78 -8.23
N SER A 249 -18.39 11.78 -8.19
CA SER A 249 -18.67 10.54 -7.46
C SER A 249 -18.36 10.71 -5.98
N ALA A 250 -18.92 9.84 -5.13
CA ALA A 250 -18.56 9.80 -3.71
C ALA A 250 -17.04 9.65 -3.50
N SER A 251 -16.37 8.76 -4.23
CA SER A 251 -14.92 8.57 -4.13
C SER A 251 -14.12 9.82 -4.51
N ARG A 252 -14.56 10.56 -5.53
CA ARG A 252 -13.92 11.81 -5.97
C ARG A 252 -14.14 12.92 -4.93
N LEU A 253 -15.34 13.00 -4.36
CA LEU A 253 -15.65 13.91 -3.27
C LEU A 253 -14.86 13.57 -2.00
N ASP A 254 -14.67 12.29 -1.67
CA ASP A 254 -13.86 11.84 -0.53
C ASP A 254 -12.41 12.30 -0.63
N ASN A 255 -11.83 12.33 -1.83
CA ASN A 255 -10.49 12.88 -2.02
C ASN A 255 -10.46 14.36 -1.61
N LEU A 256 -11.47 15.13 -1.99
CA LEU A 256 -11.58 16.56 -1.68
C LEU A 256 -11.84 16.81 -0.19
N LEU A 257 -12.77 16.05 0.40
CA LEU A 257 -13.07 16.07 1.84
C LEU A 257 -11.82 15.80 2.68
N LYS A 258 -10.99 14.84 2.26
CA LYS A 258 -9.74 14.49 2.96
C LYS A 258 -8.67 15.55 2.74
N CYS A 259 -8.40 15.91 1.48
CA CYS A 259 -7.36 16.85 1.11
C CYS A 259 -7.58 17.43 -0.30
N PRO A 260 -7.72 18.76 -0.47
CA PRO A 260 -7.86 19.39 -1.78
C PRO A 260 -6.74 19.01 -2.76
N GLN A 261 -5.49 18.96 -2.28
CA GLN A 261 -4.37 18.53 -3.11
C GLN A 261 -4.47 17.05 -3.57
N ARG A 262 -5.02 16.16 -2.73
CA ARG A 262 -5.29 14.76 -3.11
C ARG A 262 -6.29 14.69 -4.26
N TYR A 263 -7.34 15.51 -4.22
CA TYR A 263 -8.28 15.64 -5.33
C TYR A 263 -7.58 16.13 -6.60
N TRP A 264 -6.76 17.18 -6.49
CA TRP A 264 -6.05 17.77 -7.63
C TRP A 264 -5.16 16.74 -8.35
N TYR A 265 -4.43 15.94 -7.58
CA TYR A 265 -3.59 14.87 -8.11
C TYR A 265 -4.40 13.74 -8.75
N ALA A 266 -5.46 13.27 -8.08
CA ALA A 266 -6.22 12.12 -8.54
C ALA A 266 -7.15 12.40 -9.73
N SER A 267 -7.71 13.62 -9.83
CA SER A 267 -8.79 13.91 -10.78
C SER A 267 -8.31 14.81 -11.92
N PRO A 268 -7.97 16.10 -11.71
CA PRO A 268 -7.45 16.93 -12.80
C PRO A 268 -6.11 16.48 -13.40
N LEU A 269 -5.12 16.11 -12.57
CA LEU A 269 -3.85 15.62 -13.09
C LEU A 269 -3.87 14.13 -13.45
N ASN A 270 -4.89 13.40 -13.00
CA ASN A 270 -5.08 11.96 -13.24
C ASN A 270 -3.80 11.14 -12.97
N LEU A 271 -3.14 11.43 -11.85
CA LEU A 271 -1.95 10.70 -11.41
C LEU A 271 -2.36 9.38 -10.80
N SER A 272 -1.68 8.32 -11.21
CA SER A 272 -1.84 6.96 -10.67
C SER A 272 -0.48 6.36 -10.31
N PRO A 273 -0.40 5.50 -9.29
CA PRO A 273 0.80 4.72 -9.01
C PRO A 273 1.24 3.91 -10.23
N LEU A 274 2.56 3.76 -10.44
CA LEU A 274 3.12 2.90 -11.49
C LEU A 274 2.90 1.42 -11.16
N ASP A 275 3.05 1.08 -9.88
CA ASP A 275 2.84 -0.25 -9.35
C ASP A 275 1.70 -0.19 -8.32
N ASP A 276 0.66 -0.98 -8.56
CA ASP A 276 -0.35 -1.22 -7.55
C ASP A 276 0.21 -2.23 -6.56
N ASP A 277 0.08 -1.95 -5.27
CA ASP A 277 0.41 -2.95 -4.25
C ASP A 277 -0.41 -4.22 -4.53
N SER A 278 0.28 -5.33 -4.71
CA SER A 278 -0.33 -6.62 -5.05
C SER A 278 -1.44 -7.02 -4.07
N GLU A 279 -1.33 -6.64 -2.79
CA GLU A 279 -2.39 -6.88 -1.80
C GLU A 279 -3.61 -5.98 -2.03
N ASN A 280 -3.44 -4.70 -2.37
CA ASN A 280 -4.54 -3.80 -2.69
C ASN A 280 -5.25 -4.21 -3.98
N ALA A 281 -4.50 -4.59 -5.01
CA ALA A 281 -5.04 -5.15 -6.24
C ALA A 281 -5.88 -6.40 -5.98
N LEU A 282 -5.37 -7.31 -5.15
CA LEU A 282 -6.08 -8.50 -4.71
C LEU A 282 -7.38 -8.17 -3.95
N ASN A 283 -7.32 -7.24 -2.98
CA ASN A 283 -8.49 -6.85 -2.18
C ASN A 283 -9.58 -6.19 -3.04
N ARG A 284 -9.22 -5.33 -4.00
CA ARG A 284 -10.19 -4.74 -4.94
C ARG A 284 -10.80 -5.79 -5.86
N ARG A 285 -9.99 -6.74 -6.35
CA ARG A 285 -10.47 -7.85 -7.18
C ARG A 285 -11.50 -8.70 -6.43
N ILE A 286 -11.25 -9.01 -5.15
CA ILE A 286 -12.20 -9.73 -4.28
C ILE A 286 -13.48 -8.92 -4.08
N GLY A 287 -13.36 -7.63 -3.78
CA GLY A 287 -14.52 -6.74 -3.61
C GLY A 287 -15.43 -6.75 -4.84
N ASN A 288 -14.86 -6.51 -6.02
CA ASN A 288 -15.60 -6.51 -7.29
C ASN A 288 -16.26 -7.86 -7.58
N PHE A 289 -15.57 -8.97 -7.27
CA PHE A 289 -16.14 -10.31 -7.42
C PHE A 289 -17.37 -10.50 -6.52
N ILE A 290 -17.29 -10.10 -5.25
CA ILE A 290 -18.40 -10.22 -4.29
C ILE A 290 -19.57 -9.32 -4.68
N HIS A 291 -19.31 -8.09 -5.10
CA HIS A 291 -20.35 -7.18 -5.62
C HIS A 291 -21.10 -7.79 -6.80
N LYS A 292 -20.37 -8.30 -7.81
CA LYS A 292 -20.99 -8.93 -8.98
C LYS A 292 -21.81 -10.17 -8.62
N VAL A 293 -21.35 -10.96 -7.65
CA VAL A 293 -22.11 -12.13 -7.14
C VAL A 293 -23.43 -11.68 -6.52
N LEU A 294 -23.41 -10.66 -5.67
CA LEU A 294 -24.62 -10.18 -4.98
C LEU A 294 -25.57 -9.42 -5.90
N GLU A 295 -25.04 -8.67 -6.87
CA GLU A 295 -25.81 -8.07 -7.97
C GLU A 295 -26.56 -9.17 -8.73
N ARG A 296 -25.85 -10.17 -9.26
CA ARG A 296 -26.46 -11.26 -10.04
C ARG A 296 -27.41 -12.11 -9.21
N PHE A 297 -27.15 -12.27 -7.92
CA PHE A 297 -28.03 -12.99 -7.03
C PHE A 297 -29.38 -12.29 -6.87
N GLY A 298 -29.41 -10.95 -6.86
CA GLY A 298 -30.65 -10.19 -6.73
C GLY A 298 -31.35 -9.87 -8.04
N ASP A 299 -30.60 -9.71 -9.13
CA ASP A 299 -31.13 -9.21 -10.40
C ASP A 299 -31.94 -10.27 -11.18
N ALA A 300 -33.26 -10.21 -11.04
CA ALA A 300 -34.20 -11.07 -11.75
C ALA A 300 -34.23 -10.85 -13.27
N THR A 301 -33.62 -9.79 -13.82
CA THR A 301 -33.63 -9.57 -15.28
C THR A 301 -32.84 -10.63 -16.03
N VAL A 302 -31.88 -11.30 -15.37
CA VAL A 302 -31.01 -12.26 -16.03
C VAL A 302 -31.55 -13.68 -15.96
N ASP A 303 -31.92 -14.15 -14.77
CA ASP A 303 -32.32 -15.54 -14.54
C ASP A 303 -33.83 -15.70 -14.22
N GLN A 304 -34.62 -14.61 -14.27
CA GLN A 304 -36.03 -14.56 -13.84
C GLN A 304 -36.26 -14.96 -12.38
N VAL A 305 -35.18 -14.93 -11.58
CA VAL A 305 -35.18 -15.25 -10.15
C VAL A 305 -34.52 -14.10 -9.41
N ASP A 306 -35.24 -13.49 -8.47
CA ASP A 306 -34.66 -12.60 -7.46
C ASP A 306 -34.27 -13.46 -6.26
N GLY A 307 -32.97 -13.61 -6.02
CA GLY A 307 -32.45 -14.45 -4.94
C GLY A 307 -32.81 -13.96 -3.54
N PHE A 308 -33.02 -12.65 -3.35
CA PHE A 308 -33.51 -12.13 -2.07
C PHE A 308 -35.03 -12.29 -1.92
N ASP A 309 -35.78 -12.29 -3.03
CA ASP A 309 -37.18 -12.74 -2.99
C ASP A 309 -37.27 -14.22 -2.61
N LEU A 310 -36.46 -15.06 -3.25
CA LEU A 310 -36.36 -16.49 -2.95
C LEU A 310 -35.97 -16.71 -1.48
N LEU A 311 -35.03 -15.92 -0.95
CA LEU A 311 -34.61 -15.96 0.44
C LEU A 311 -35.76 -15.74 1.43
N SER A 312 -36.75 -14.93 1.06
CA SER A 312 -37.92 -14.67 1.91
C SER A 312 -38.90 -15.85 2.01
N HIS A 313 -38.81 -16.81 1.08
CA HIS A 313 -39.70 -17.97 0.99
C HIS A 313 -38.98 -19.28 1.34
N ASP A 314 -37.76 -19.47 0.85
CA ASP A 314 -36.98 -20.71 1.00
C ASP A 314 -35.47 -20.41 1.10
N TYR A 315 -34.95 -20.50 2.32
CA TYR A 315 -33.53 -20.29 2.62
C TYR A 315 -32.61 -21.30 1.90
N GLN A 316 -33.00 -22.57 1.82
CA GLN A 316 -32.13 -23.60 1.23
C GLN A 316 -32.03 -23.43 -0.28
N GLN A 317 -33.14 -23.12 -0.95
CA GLN A 317 -33.12 -22.81 -2.37
C GLN A 317 -32.33 -21.52 -2.67
N ALA A 318 -32.46 -20.49 -1.83
CA ALA A 318 -31.67 -19.27 -1.97
C ALA A 318 -30.16 -19.53 -1.85
N VAL A 319 -29.73 -20.36 -0.89
CA VAL A 319 -28.31 -20.77 -0.75
C VAL A 319 -27.84 -21.54 -1.99
N ALA A 320 -28.63 -22.48 -2.49
CA ALA A 320 -28.29 -23.25 -3.68
C ALA A 320 -28.15 -22.34 -4.92
N TYR A 321 -29.09 -21.41 -5.10
CA TYR A 321 -29.05 -20.44 -6.18
C TYR A 321 -27.83 -19.50 -6.09
N LEU A 322 -27.52 -18.99 -4.89
CA LEU A 322 -26.31 -18.17 -4.68
C LEU A 322 -25.04 -18.93 -5.04
N ALA A 323 -24.95 -20.21 -4.68
CA ALA A 323 -23.82 -21.05 -5.04
C ALA A 323 -23.72 -21.27 -6.57
N ASP A 324 -24.85 -21.44 -7.27
CA ASP A 324 -24.87 -21.52 -8.73
C ASP A 324 -24.39 -20.21 -9.38
N VAL A 325 -24.81 -19.06 -8.85
CA VAL A 325 -24.35 -17.73 -9.30
C VAL A 325 -22.85 -17.58 -9.13
N VAL A 326 -22.31 -17.98 -7.97
CA VAL A 326 -20.87 -18.00 -7.70
C VAL A 326 -20.12 -18.84 -8.72
N ASP A 327 -20.59 -20.05 -9.01
CA ASP A 327 -19.93 -20.95 -9.97
C ASP A 327 -19.94 -20.37 -11.39
N ARG A 328 -21.04 -19.73 -11.81
CA ARG A 328 -21.12 -19.01 -13.10
C ARG A 328 -20.12 -17.85 -13.18
N ILE A 329 -20.10 -16.98 -12.17
CA ILE A 329 -19.22 -15.81 -12.17
C ILE A 329 -17.75 -16.22 -12.08
N ARG A 330 -17.44 -17.30 -11.34
CA ARG A 330 -16.09 -17.86 -11.32
C ARG A 330 -15.62 -18.31 -12.70
N ALA A 331 -16.52 -18.89 -13.50
CA ALA A 331 -16.21 -19.27 -14.88
C ALA A 331 -15.93 -18.05 -15.77
N GLU A 332 -16.66 -16.93 -15.58
CA GLU A 332 -16.45 -15.68 -16.32
C GLU A 332 -15.12 -14.98 -15.99
N TYR A 333 -14.65 -15.06 -14.74
CA TYR A 333 -13.43 -14.37 -14.28
C TYR A 333 -12.12 -15.06 -14.70
N HIS A 334 -12.18 -16.25 -15.30
CA HIS A 334 -11.04 -17.03 -15.83
C HIS A 334 -9.75 -16.96 -14.96
N PHE A 335 -9.81 -17.51 -13.75
CA PHE A 335 -8.68 -17.48 -12.81
C PHE A 335 -7.42 -18.24 -13.30
N ASP A 336 -6.41 -17.55 -13.86
CA ASP A 336 -5.16 -18.11 -14.42
C ASP A 336 -3.83 -17.45 -13.94
N GLY A 337 -3.14 -18.06 -12.95
CA GLY A 337 -1.82 -17.58 -12.53
C GLY A 337 -1.60 -17.51 -11.02
N GLU A 338 -0.58 -16.77 -10.58
CA GLU A 338 -0.21 -16.62 -9.17
C GLU A 338 -1.23 -15.78 -8.38
N LEU A 339 -1.69 -14.66 -8.96
CA LEU A 339 -2.71 -13.80 -8.37
C LEU A 339 -4.02 -14.55 -8.10
N ASP A 340 -4.32 -15.55 -8.92
CA ASP A 340 -5.53 -16.37 -8.81
C ASP A 340 -5.49 -17.38 -7.67
N LEU A 341 -4.31 -17.91 -7.35
CA LEU A 341 -4.14 -18.76 -6.18
C LEU A 341 -4.35 -17.98 -4.88
N LEU A 342 -3.81 -16.75 -4.84
CA LEU A 342 -4.04 -15.83 -3.72
C LEU A 342 -5.51 -15.41 -3.64
N THR A 343 -6.16 -15.17 -4.78
CA THR A 343 -7.59 -14.83 -4.86
C THR A 343 -8.45 -15.98 -4.34
N GLN A 344 -8.18 -17.22 -4.76
CA GLN A 344 -8.89 -18.40 -4.27
C GLN A 344 -8.72 -18.59 -2.76
N GLY A 345 -7.51 -18.41 -2.24
CA GLY A 345 -7.24 -18.47 -0.79
C GLY A 345 -8.02 -17.42 0.00
N LYS A 346 -8.11 -16.19 -0.50
CA LYS A 346 -8.87 -15.11 0.16
C LYS A 346 -10.38 -15.23 0.00
N LEU A 347 -10.88 -15.87 -1.06
CA LEU A 347 -12.30 -16.17 -1.25
C LEU A 347 -12.79 -17.33 -0.39
N PHE A 348 -11.89 -18.14 0.18
CA PHE A 348 -12.24 -19.30 0.99
C PHE A 348 -13.25 -19.01 2.11
N PRO A 349 -13.09 -17.95 2.95
CA PRO A 349 -14.05 -17.64 4.01
C PRO A 349 -15.43 -17.21 3.50
N TYR A 350 -15.53 -16.81 2.23
CA TYR A 350 -16.79 -16.38 1.63
C TYR A 350 -17.59 -17.54 1.05
N LEU A 351 -16.92 -18.59 0.58
CA LEU A 351 -17.50 -19.57 -0.35
C LEU A 351 -17.29 -21.04 0.03
N ASN A 352 -16.36 -21.37 0.93
CA ASN A 352 -15.97 -22.75 1.17
C ASN A 352 -17.14 -23.59 1.69
N ASN A 353 -17.55 -24.61 0.92
CA ASN A 353 -18.73 -25.44 1.18
C ASN A 353 -20.02 -24.63 1.39
N LEU A 354 -20.21 -23.54 0.63
CA LEU A 354 -21.39 -22.67 0.74
C LEU A 354 -22.71 -23.45 0.64
N ARG A 355 -22.78 -24.51 -0.18
CA ARG A 355 -23.99 -25.32 -0.35
C ARG A 355 -24.27 -26.20 0.87
N GLU A 356 -23.24 -26.83 1.42
CA GLU A 356 -23.36 -27.83 2.48
C GLU A 356 -23.33 -27.23 3.89
N SER A 357 -22.58 -26.15 4.10
CA SER A 357 -22.41 -25.49 5.39
C SER A 357 -22.40 -23.95 5.22
N PRO A 358 -23.54 -23.36 4.80
CA PRO A 358 -23.65 -21.91 4.59
C PRO A 358 -23.30 -21.11 5.84
N GLU A 359 -23.62 -21.61 7.04
CA GLU A 359 -23.30 -20.99 8.32
C GLU A 359 -21.79 -20.84 8.57
N GLY A 360 -20.95 -21.62 7.88
CA GLY A 360 -19.49 -21.54 7.92
C GLY A 360 -18.89 -20.48 6.99
N THR A 361 -19.72 -19.74 6.24
CA THR A 361 -19.27 -18.81 5.20
C THR A 361 -19.81 -17.39 5.41
N LEU A 362 -19.09 -16.37 4.93
CA LEU A 362 -19.55 -14.98 5.01
C LEU A 362 -20.81 -14.72 4.18
N LEU A 363 -20.93 -15.35 3.00
CA LEU A 363 -22.13 -15.19 2.17
C LEU A 363 -23.35 -15.90 2.76
N GLY A 364 -23.20 -17.09 3.34
CA GLY A 364 -24.30 -17.74 4.04
C GLY A 364 -24.72 -16.98 5.30
N LYS A 365 -23.76 -16.42 6.07
CA LYS A 365 -24.08 -15.48 7.15
C LYS A 365 -24.82 -14.24 6.66
N LEU A 366 -24.46 -13.71 5.49
CA LEU A 366 -25.18 -12.60 4.87
C LEU A 366 -26.64 -12.92 4.62
N LEU A 367 -26.92 -14.10 4.05
CA LEU A 367 -28.29 -14.55 3.85
C LEU A 367 -29.01 -14.69 5.20
N GLU A 368 -28.38 -15.32 6.19
CA GLU A 368 -28.96 -15.55 7.53
C GLU A 368 -29.48 -14.26 8.20
N TRP A 369 -28.69 -13.17 8.20
CA TRP A 369 -29.14 -11.91 8.80
C TRP A 369 -30.12 -11.13 7.91
N ASN A 370 -30.19 -11.42 6.61
CA ASN A 370 -31.14 -10.80 5.68
C ASN A 370 -32.51 -11.50 5.67
N VAL A 371 -32.62 -12.77 6.06
CA VAL A 371 -33.90 -13.53 6.14
C VAL A 371 -35.04 -12.72 6.78
N PRO A 372 -34.91 -12.15 7.99
CA PRO A 372 -36.03 -11.45 8.65
C PRO A 372 -36.46 -10.15 7.94
N LEU A 373 -35.63 -9.63 7.03
CA LEU A 373 -35.83 -8.35 6.34
C LEU A 373 -36.26 -8.52 4.89
N ALA A 374 -35.83 -9.60 4.21
CA ALA A 374 -36.03 -9.80 2.78
C ALA A 374 -37.50 -9.75 2.34
N GLY A 375 -38.42 -10.29 3.16
CA GLY A 375 -39.86 -10.27 2.90
C GLY A 375 -40.59 -9.00 3.35
N LYS A 376 -39.88 -7.99 3.88
CA LYS A 376 -40.48 -6.72 4.33
C LYS A 376 -40.52 -5.65 3.23
N PHE A 377 -39.91 -5.92 2.09
CA PHE A 377 -39.75 -4.99 0.99
C PHE A 377 -40.15 -5.68 -0.32
N ASP A 378 -40.94 -5.00 -1.14
CA ASP A 378 -41.49 -5.50 -2.40
C ASP A 378 -40.81 -4.88 -3.63
N GLN A 379 -40.14 -3.74 -3.46
CA GLN A 379 -39.34 -3.08 -4.49
C GLN A 379 -37.85 -3.32 -4.20
N ARG A 380 -37.13 -3.89 -5.17
CA ARG A 380 -35.70 -4.22 -5.02
C ARG A 380 -34.90 -3.69 -6.21
N TYR A 381 -33.78 -3.05 -5.90
CA TYR A 381 -32.83 -2.51 -6.87
C TYR A 381 -31.42 -2.95 -6.49
N TYR A 382 -30.60 -3.26 -7.49
CA TYR A 382 -29.23 -3.74 -7.34
C TYR A 382 -28.31 -2.94 -8.27
N GLU A 383 -27.12 -2.58 -7.80
CA GLU A 383 -26.14 -1.77 -8.53
C GLU A 383 -26.80 -0.56 -9.23
N GLN A 384 -27.73 0.11 -8.53
CA GLN A 384 -28.64 1.09 -9.13
C GLN A 384 -27.87 2.37 -9.48
N PRO A 385 -27.72 2.73 -10.77
CA PRO A 385 -27.03 3.95 -11.16
C PRO A 385 -27.87 5.21 -10.89
N PHE A 386 -27.20 6.31 -10.56
CA PHE A 386 -27.78 7.66 -10.56
C PHE A 386 -26.76 8.67 -11.09
N GLY A 387 -27.25 9.69 -11.80
CA GLY A 387 -26.42 10.71 -12.44
C GLY A 387 -25.56 10.18 -13.59
N MET A 388 -26.01 9.14 -14.30
CA MET A 388 -25.33 8.52 -15.44
C MET A 388 -26.26 8.50 -16.66
N PRO A 389 -26.33 9.60 -17.43
CA PRO A 389 -27.30 9.75 -18.53
C PRO A 389 -27.09 8.75 -19.67
N ASP A 390 -25.93 8.10 -19.74
CA ASP A 390 -25.58 7.03 -20.66
C ASP A 390 -26.24 5.68 -20.31
N LYS A 391 -26.80 5.54 -19.10
CA LYS A 391 -27.49 4.33 -18.65
C LYS A 391 -29.00 4.51 -18.62
N GLU A 392 -29.72 3.63 -19.32
CA GLU A 392 -31.18 3.69 -19.47
C GLU A 392 -31.93 3.62 -18.13
N ASN A 393 -31.43 2.84 -17.18
CA ASN A 393 -32.01 2.69 -15.85
C ASN A 393 -31.49 3.70 -14.81
N SER A 394 -30.74 4.73 -15.22
CA SER A 394 -30.15 5.69 -14.29
C SER A 394 -31.16 6.69 -13.73
N TRP A 395 -31.14 6.87 -12.41
CA TRP A 395 -31.84 7.99 -11.79
C TRP A 395 -31.13 9.32 -12.10
N PRO A 396 -31.84 10.47 -11.99
CA PRO A 396 -31.21 11.77 -12.16
C PRO A 396 -30.04 12.00 -11.20
N ALA A 397 -29.10 12.87 -11.60
CA ALA A 397 -28.06 13.32 -10.68
C ALA A 397 -28.68 14.07 -9.50
N VAL A 398 -28.02 14.00 -8.34
CA VAL A 398 -28.36 14.86 -7.21
C VAL A 398 -27.62 16.17 -7.38
N GLU A 399 -28.36 17.25 -7.57
CA GLU A 399 -27.79 18.59 -7.71
C GLU A 399 -27.81 19.29 -6.36
N ILE A 400 -26.63 19.70 -5.88
CA ILE A 400 -26.50 20.52 -4.69
C ILE A 400 -25.85 21.86 -5.04
N SER A 401 -26.44 22.93 -4.52
CA SER A 401 -26.00 24.31 -4.68
C SER A 401 -26.40 25.13 -3.46
N SER A 402 -25.79 26.30 -3.29
CA SER A 402 -26.14 27.25 -2.21
C SER A 402 -26.65 28.56 -2.81
N LEU A 403 -27.60 29.20 -2.14
CA LEU A 403 -28.18 30.45 -2.62
C LEU A 403 -27.11 31.54 -2.71
N GLY A 404 -26.91 32.09 -3.91
CA GLY A 404 -25.90 33.13 -4.16
C GLY A 404 -24.48 32.62 -4.43
N ASP A 405 -24.26 31.30 -4.38
CA ASP A 405 -23.00 30.69 -4.85
C ASP A 405 -23.23 30.03 -6.22
N PRO A 406 -22.49 30.42 -7.28
CA PRO A 406 -22.59 29.77 -8.58
C PRO A 406 -22.12 28.31 -8.58
N LEU A 407 -21.45 27.82 -7.53
CA LEU A 407 -20.99 26.43 -7.45
C LEU A 407 -22.17 25.44 -7.38
N VAL A 408 -22.22 24.53 -8.35
CA VAL A 408 -23.17 23.42 -8.42
C VAL A 408 -22.40 22.10 -8.46
N LEU A 409 -22.71 21.18 -7.56
CA LEU A 409 -22.19 19.81 -7.62
C LEU A 409 -23.28 18.87 -8.12
N LYS A 410 -22.96 18.11 -9.17
CA LYS A 410 -23.80 17.06 -9.73
C LYS A 410 -23.30 15.71 -9.23
N LEU A 411 -23.91 15.19 -8.17
CA LEU A 411 -23.49 13.94 -7.56
C LEU A 411 -24.02 12.74 -8.35
N ARG A 412 -23.15 11.74 -8.55
CA ARG A 412 -23.43 10.51 -9.29
C ARG A 412 -22.81 9.28 -8.63
N GLY A 413 -23.30 8.09 -8.96
CA GLY A 413 -22.75 6.84 -8.44
C GLY A 413 -23.65 5.63 -8.66
N TYR A 414 -23.33 4.56 -7.92
CA TYR A 414 -24.06 3.30 -7.87
C TYR A 414 -24.39 2.99 -6.42
N ILE A 415 -25.61 2.55 -6.13
CA ILE A 415 -25.99 2.06 -4.81
C ILE A 415 -26.13 0.54 -4.91
N ASP A 416 -25.27 -0.21 -4.20
CA ASP A 416 -25.13 -1.66 -4.35
C ASP A 416 -26.47 -2.40 -4.19
N ARG A 417 -27.26 -2.05 -3.17
CA ARG A 417 -28.60 -2.62 -2.97
C ARG A 417 -29.56 -1.62 -2.32
N ILE A 418 -30.80 -1.59 -2.81
CA ILE A 418 -31.90 -0.80 -2.27
C ILE A 418 -33.14 -1.68 -2.18
N PHE A 419 -33.69 -1.81 -0.97
CA PHE A 419 -34.97 -2.44 -0.69
C PHE A 419 -35.96 -1.37 -0.26
N ALA A 420 -37.15 -1.38 -0.86
CA ALA A 420 -38.18 -0.38 -0.63
C ALA A 420 -39.56 -1.03 -0.51
N ASN A 421 -40.43 -0.39 0.26
CA ASN A 421 -41.88 -0.61 0.26
C ASN A 421 -42.57 0.75 0.29
N ASP A 422 -43.89 0.77 0.50
CA ASP A 422 -44.66 2.01 0.52
C ASP A 422 -44.19 3.05 1.55
N GLN A 423 -43.61 2.63 2.68
CA GLN A 423 -43.25 3.49 3.81
C GLN A 423 -41.74 3.62 4.04
N TYR A 424 -40.97 2.57 3.77
CA TYR A 424 -39.59 2.42 4.23
C TYR A 424 -38.65 2.13 3.05
N VAL A 425 -37.43 2.65 3.13
CA VAL A 425 -36.35 2.36 2.20
C VAL A 425 -35.09 2.01 2.97
N TRP A 426 -34.52 0.86 2.65
CA TRP A 426 -33.27 0.38 3.18
C TRP A 426 -32.23 0.21 2.07
N ALA A 427 -31.19 1.03 2.08
CA ALA A 427 -30.06 0.86 1.19
C ALA A 427 -28.82 0.36 1.93
N VAL A 428 -28.00 -0.44 1.25
CA VAL A 428 -26.72 -0.89 1.79
C VAL A 428 -25.63 -0.82 0.75
N ASP A 429 -24.41 -0.70 1.25
CA ASP A 429 -23.19 -0.91 0.48
C ASP A 429 -22.40 -2.07 1.12
N TYR A 430 -21.92 -2.99 0.28
CA TYR A 430 -21.24 -4.20 0.72
C TYR A 430 -19.75 -3.92 0.89
N LYS A 431 -19.21 -4.25 2.06
CA LYS A 431 -17.83 -3.91 2.41
C LYS A 431 -17.05 -5.10 2.91
N THR A 432 -16.09 -5.54 2.10
CA THR A 432 -15.14 -6.62 2.41
C THR A 432 -13.96 -6.14 3.29
N GLY A 433 -13.75 -4.83 3.37
CA GLY A 433 -12.72 -4.19 4.19
C GLY A 433 -13.21 -3.70 5.55
N ARG A 434 -12.35 -2.98 6.28
CA ARG A 434 -12.78 -2.25 7.49
C ARG A 434 -13.56 -1.02 7.08
N VAL A 435 -14.71 -0.83 7.71
CA VAL A 435 -15.54 0.38 7.57
C VAL A 435 -15.70 1.08 8.90
N SER A 436 -15.87 2.39 8.84
CA SER A 436 -16.05 3.25 10.00
C SER A 436 -17.11 4.27 9.67
N ILE A 437 -18.32 4.11 10.22
CA ILE A 437 -19.37 5.13 10.08
C ILE A 437 -18.99 6.44 10.76
N LYS A 438 -18.07 6.39 11.73
CA LYS A 438 -17.45 7.60 12.30
C LYS A 438 -16.79 8.45 11.21
N ASP A 439 -16.19 7.85 10.18
CA ASP A 439 -15.59 8.61 9.07
C ASP A 439 -16.66 9.33 8.24
N THR A 440 -17.83 8.72 8.07
CA THR A 440 -18.97 9.41 7.46
C THR A 440 -19.45 10.55 8.34
N ARG A 441 -19.70 10.30 9.64
CA ARG A 441 -20.17 11.32 10.58
C ARG A 441 -19.28 12.56 10.60
N ASP A 442 -17.97 12.36 10.56
CA ASP A 442 -16.98 13.42 10.61
C ASP A 442 -16.63 13.96 9.21
N PHE A 443 -17.40 13.64 8.15
CA PHE A 443 -17.18 14.10 6.78
C PHE A 443 -15.79 13.75 6.21
N PHE A 444 -15.22 12.60 6.57
CA PHE A 444 -14.06 12.00 5.89
C PHE A 444 -14.46 11.01 4.80
N ALA A 445 -15.72 10.55 4.80
CA ALA A 445 -16.34 9.75 3.77
C ALA A 445 -17.73 10.32 3.44
N SER A 446 -18.01 10.49 2.16
CA SER A 446 -19.25 11.07 1.64
C SER A 446 -20.25 10.02 1.17
N GLN A 447 -19.81 8.78 0.96
CA GLN A 447 -20.59 7.74 0.28
C GLN A 447 -22.03 7.61 0.80
N LEU A 448 -22.20 7.44 2.11
CA LEU A 448 -23.54 7.32 2.71
C LEU A 448 -24.37 8.61 2.58
N PHE A 449 -23.74 9.80 2.67
CA PHE A 449 -24.47 11.06 2.49
C PHE A 449 -24.92 11.25 1.05
N VAL A 450 -24.04 10.96 0.07
CA VAL A 450 -24.39 11.02 -1.35
C VAL A 450 -25.55 10.05 -1.64
N TYR A 451 -25.52 8.84 -1.10
CA TYR A 451 -26.58 7.86 -1.29
C TYR A 451 -27.87 8.28 -0.58
N PHE A 452 -27.79 8.83 0.63
CA PHE A 452 -28.95 9.38 1.33
C PHE A 452 -29.65 10.47 0.53
N LEU A 453 -28.89 11.42 -0.04
CA LEU A 453 -29.47 12.48 -0.86
C LEU A 453 -30.13 11.92 -2.13
N ALA A 454 -29.54 10.92 -2.78
CA ALA A 454 -30.12 10.26 -3.94
C ALA A 454 -31.43 9.54 -3.60
N LEU A 455 -31.48 8.84 -2.47
CA LEU A 455 -32.69 8.18 -1.98
C LEU A 455 -33.76 9.20 -1.57
N GLN A 456 -33.38 10.29 -0.90
CA GLN A 456 -34.32 11.35 -0.51
C GLN A 456 -34.94 12.03 -1.74
N GLN A 457 -34.17 12.24 -2.80
CA GLN A 457 -34.68 12.78 -4.07
C GLN A 457 -35.64 11.80 -4.76
N ARG A 458 -35.38 10.49 -4.68
CA ARG A 458 -36.20 9.46 -5.32
C ARG A 458 -37.45 9.08 -4.51
N PHE A 459 -37.32 9.05 -3.19
CA PHE A 459 -38.32 8.58 -2.22
C PHE A 459 -38.48 9.62 -1.09
N PRO A 460 -38.99 10.84 -1.39
CA PRO A 460 -39.02 11.94 -0.43
C PRO A 460 -39.99 11.74 0.75
N LEU A 461 -40.99 10.87 0.59
CA LEU A 461 -42.04 10.61 1.58
C LEU A 461 -41.82 9.31 2.38
N ARG A 462 -40.68 8.63 2.17
CA ARG A 462 -40.36 7.35 2.82
C ARG A 462 -39.23 7.55 3.81
N ASP A 463 -39.24 6.75 4.87
CA ASP A 463 -38.16 6.71 5.85
C ASP A 463 -36.95 6.03 5.22
N ASN A 464 -35.95 6.83 4.84
CA ASN A 464 -34.74 6.37 4.18
C ASN A 464 -33.66 6.01 5.23
N ILE A 465 -33.28 4.74 5.33
CA ILE A 465 -32.17 4.25 6.17
C ILE A 465 -31.10 3.58 5.30
N LEU A 466 -29.85 3.78 5.69
CA LEU A 466 -28.70 3.19 5.03
C LEU A 466 -27.58 2.80 5.98
N GLY A 467 -26.72 1.90 5.50
CA GLY A 467 -25.57 1.42 6.26
C GLY A 467 -24.66 0.54 5.41
N TYR A 468 -23.69 -0.09 6.07
CA TYR A 468 -22.78 -1.05 5.45
C TYR A 468 -23.13 -2.47 5.86
N GLU A 469 -23.11 -3.39 4.91
CA GLU A 469 -23.04 -4.82 5.21
C GLU A 469 -21.59 -5.27 5.21
N LYS A 470 -21.09 -5.61 6.40
CA LYS A 470 -19.69 -5.99 6.61
C LYS A 470 -19.51 -7.45 6.23
N LEU A 471 -18.51 -7.71 5.41
CA LEU A 471 -18.10 -9.03 4.93
C LEU A 471 -16.59 -9.19 5.07
N LYS A 472 -16.01 -8.86 6.23
CA LYS A 472 -14.55 -8.83 6.40
C LYS A 472 -13.96 -10.16 6.85
N SER A 473 -14.53 -10.77 7.89
CA SER A 473 -14.08 -12.06 8.42
C SER A 473 -15.16 -12.70 9.29
N LEU A 474 -15.06 -14.01 9.55
CA LEU A 474 -15.98 -14.75 10.42
C LEU A 474 -15.79 -14.45 11.93
N LYS A 475 -14.93 -13.49 12.29
CA LYS A 475 -14.80 -13.04 13.67
C LYS A 475 -16.03 -12.24 14.07
N LYS A 476 -16.40 -12.33 15.36
CA LYS A 476 -17.46 -11.50 15.94
C LYS A 476 -17.18 -10.02 15.64
N ASP A 477 -18.23 -9.29 15.25
CA ASP A 477 -18.21 -7.87 14.85
C ASP A 477 -17.57 -7.51 13.50
N ASP A 478 -16.92 -8.46 12.80
CA ASP A 478 -16.35 -8.26 11.45
C ASP A 478 -17.35 -8.58 10.31
N PHE A 479 -18.55 -9.04 10.64
CA PHE A 479 -19.63 -9.29 9.71
C PHE A 479 -20.97 -8.71 10.20
N GLY A 480 -21.95 -8.60 9.31
CA GLY A 480 -23.31 -8.11 9.60
C GLY A 480 -23.50 -6.61 9.34
N ILE A 481 -24.69 -6.12 9.71
CA ILE A 481 -25.08 -4.72 9.49
C ILE A 481 -24.31 -3.80 10.46
N SER A 482 -23.69 -2.76 9.91
CA SER A 482 -22.99 -1.72 10.67
C SER A 482 -23.94 -0.86 11.52
N GLU A 483 -23.43 0.23 12.07
CA GLU A 483 -24.25 1.38 12.44
C GLU A 483 -25.09 1.88 11.25
N LEU A 484 -26.13 2.66 11.52
CA LEU A 484 -27.09 3.13 10.51
C LEU A 484 -27.02 4.65 10.36
N ALA A 485 -27.35 5.15 9.17
CA ALA A 485 -27.51 6.56 8.86
C ALA A 485 -28.88 6.79 8.19
N GLY A 486 -29.51 7.94 8.44
CA GLY A 486 -30.81 8.30 7.84
C GLY A 486 -31.92 8.50 8.86
N MET A 487 -33.17 8.29 8.43
CA MET A 487 -34.37 8.47 9.26
C MET A 487 -34.57 7.27 10.18
N LEU A 488 -33.93 7.27 11.36
CA LEU A 488 -33.89 6.14 12.29
C LEU A 488 -35.15 6.01 13.15
N THR A 489 -36.32 5.90 12.52
CA THR A 489 -37.61 5.70 13.23
C THR A 489 -37.67 4.31 13.88
N GLU A 490 -38.37 4.19 15.02
CA GLU A 490 -38.49 2.90 15.74
C GLU A 490 -39.37 1.89 14.98
N THR A 491 -40.16 2.36 14.01
CA THR A 491 -41.05 1.53 13.19
C THR A 491 -40.36 0.96 11.95
N HIS A 492 -39.23 1.53 11.52
CA HIS A 492 -38.51 1.05 10.35
C HIS A 492 -38.02 -0.41 10.55
N PRO A 493 -38.30 -1.36 9.63
CA PRO A 493 -38.01 -2.79 9.82
C PRO A 493 -36.57 -3.12 10.25
N VAL A 494 -35.59 -2.37 9.73
CA VAL A 494 -34.15 -2.54 10.02
C VAL A 494 -33.72 -1.94 11.38
N ASN A 495 -34.50 -0.98 11.90
CA ASN A 495 -34.23 -0.32 13.19
C ASN A 495 -35.15 -0.84 14.31
N LEU A 496 -36.19 -1.60 13.96
CA LEU A 496 -37.13 -2.21 14.88
C LEU A 496 -36.39 -3.09 15.91
N ASN A 497 -36.63 -2.84 17.21
CA ASN A 497 -36.00 -3.54 18.34
C ASN A 497 -34.45 -3.46 18.38
N ARG A 498 -33.84 -2.59 17.58
CA ARG A 498 -32.39 -2.37 17.56
C ARG A 498 -32.03 -1.33 18.61
N LYS A 499 -31.11 -1.68 19.52
CA LYS A 499 -30.51 -0.69 20.43
C LYS A 499 -29.67 0.31 19.61
N SER A 500 -29.91 1.61 19.81
CA SER A 500 -29.10 2.66 19.19
C SER A 500 -27.61 2.45 19.54
N ARG A 501 -26.76 2.57 18.53
CA ARG A 501 -25.32 2.42 18.64
C ARG A 501 -24.66 3.79 18.67
N LYS A 502 -23.52 3.90 19.36
CA LYS A 502 -22.76 5.15 19.52
C LYS A 502 -22.49 5.89 18.19
N ASN A 503 -22.30 5.16 17.08
CA ASN A 503 -21.97 5.75 15.79
C ASN A 503 -23.15 5.91 14.82
N ASP A 504 -24.39 5.66 15.24
CA ASP A 504 -25.56 5.90 14.38
C ASP A 504 -25.70 7.39 14.00
N ILE A 505 -26.08 7.67 12.76
CA ILE A 505 -26.19 9.03 12.21
C ILE A 505 -27.67 9.31 11.92
N PRO A 506 -28.46 9.77 12.91
CA PRO A 506 -29.83 10.20 12.65
C PRO A 506 -29.84 11.45 11.77
N ILE A 507 -30.56 11.37 10.65
CA ILE A 507 -30.80 12.46 9.70
C ILE A 507 -32.30 12.67 9.60
N GLY A 508 -32.77 13.87 9.86
CA GLY A 508 -34.20 14.22 9.83
C GLY A 508 -34.42 15.69 10.09
N ASP A 509 -35.67 16.12 10.14
CA ASP A 509 -36.01 17.53 10.37
C ASP A 509 -35.76 17.92 11.84
N PRO A 510 -35.46 19.22 12.11
CA PRO A 510 -35.19 19.71 13.46
C PRO A 510 -36.35 19.54 14.45
N GLY A 511 -37.56 19.28 13.95
CA GLY A 511 -38.79 19.21 14.74
C GLY A 511 -39.19 17.79 15.21
N ASP A 512 -38.66 16.72 14.61
CA ASP A 512 -39.25 15.39 14.76
C ASP A 512 -38.59 14.46 15.80
N VAL A 513 -37.40 14.76 16.31
CA VAL A 513 -36.84 14.03 17.47
C VAL A 513 -35.82 14.91 18.18
N ALA A 514 -35.80 14.89 19.53
CA ALA A 514 -34.77 15.54 20.36
C ALA A 514 -33.33 15.01 20.15
N THR A 515 -33.08 14.20 19.10
CA THR A 515 -31.83 13.48 18.82
C THR A 515 -31.32 13.65 17.37
N SER A 516 -32.01 14.37 16.47
CA SER A 516 -31.47 14.63 15.12
C SER A 516 -30.38 15.71 15.16
N VAL A 517 -29.14 15.32 14.84
CA VAL A 517 -27.96 16.22 14.83
C VAL A 517 -27.68 16.78 13.42
N LEU A 518 -28.14 16.09 12.37
CA LEU A 518 -27.90 16.47 10.97
C LEU A 518 -29.21 16.55 10.18
N THR A 519 -29.32 17.55 9.31
CA THR A 519 -30.40 17.72 8.33
C THR A 519 -29.85 17.59 6.91
N VAL A 520 -30.73 17.41 5.92
CA VAL A 520 -30.37 17.44 4.50
C VAL A 520 -29.65 18.74 4.13
N GLU A 521 -30.12 19.87 4.67
CA GLU A 521 -29.54 21.18 4.45
C GLU A 521 -28.12 21.27 5.02
N THR A 522 -27.90 20.85 6.28
CA THR A 522 -26.57 20.88 6.90
C THR A 522 -25.58 19.98 6.17
N ILE A 523 -26.00 18.78 5.74
CA ILE A 523 -25.15 17.89 4.94
C ILE A 523 -24.76 18.59 3.63
N THR A 524 -25.74 19.16 2.92
CA THR A 524 -25.52 19.84 1.65
C THR A 524 -24.57 21.03 1.79
N GLN A 525 -24.79 21.90 2.78
CA GLN A 525 -23.94 23.05 3.06
C GLN A 525 -22.50 22.63 3.39
N GLN A 526 -22.31 21.58 4.20
CA GLN A 526 -20.98 21.07 4.53
C GLN A 526 -20.26 20.51 3.30
N LEU A 527 -20.93 19.69 2.48
CA LEU A 527 -20.33 19.17 1.25
C LEU A 527 -19.92 20.29 0.27
N LEU A 528 -20.75 21.33 0.14
CA LEU A 528 -20.43 22.51 -0.67
C LEU A 528 -19.28 23.33 -0.09
N ALA A 529 -19.18 23.46 1.23
CA ALA A 529 -18.06 24.14 1.89
C ALA A 529 -16.72 23.44 1.60
N PHE A 530 -16.69 22.10 1.66
CA PHE A 530 -15.50 21.34 1.27
C PHE A 530 -15.18 21.42 -0.22
N ALA A 531 -16.18 21.73 -1.05
CA ALA A 531 -16.01 21.84 -2.50
C ALA A 531 -15.60 23.23 -2.99
N GLN A 532 -15.52 24.23 -2.11
CA GLN A 532 -15.04 25.57 -2.46
C GLN A 532 -13.68 25.64 -3.17
N PRO A 533 -12.69 24.76 -2.89
CA PRO A 533 -11.44 24.70 -3.64
C PRO A 533 -11.59 24.55 -5.15
N LEU A 534 -12.69 23.95 -5.63
CA LEU A 534 -12.95 23.79 -7.07
C LEU A 534 -13.16 25.14 -7.76
N LYS A 535 -13.83 26.06 -7.08
CA LYS A 535 -14.13 27.40 -7.58
C LYS A 535 -12.95 28.34 -7.43
N THR A 536 -12.28 28.29 -6.27
CA THR A 536 -11.14 29.17 -5.99
C THR A 536 -9.88 28.74 -6.72
N GLY A 537 -9.80 27.49 -7.15
CA GLY A 537 -8.58 26.88 -7.70
C GLY A 537 -7.47 26.69 -6.67
N SER A 538 -7.80 26.72 -5.38
CA SER A 538 -6.83 26.59 -4.30
C SER A 538 -6.81 25.17 -3.73
N PHE A 539 -5.95 24.31 -4.27
CA PHE A 539 -5.78 22.92 -3.87
C PHE A 539 -4.65 22.72 -2.85
N ALA A 540 -4.77 23.41 -1.72
CA ALA A 540 -3.78 23.34 -0.64
C ALA A 540 -3.75 21.98 0.07
N LEU A 541 -2.66 21.74 0.80
CA LEU A 541 -2.56 20.64 1.76
C LEU A 541 -3.65 20.77 2.82
N THR A 542 -4.17 19.62 3.25
CA THR A 542 -5.22 19.56 4.26
C THR A 542 -4.71 20.03 5.63
N VAL A 543 -5.56 20.78 6.35
CA VAL A 543 -5.37 21.13 7.76
C VAL A 543 -6.10 20.16 8.70
N ARG A 544 -6.73 19.12 8.15
CA ARG A 544 -7.47 18.11 8.93
C ARG A 544 -6.53 17.14 9.62
N GLU A 545 -7.06 16.38 10.58
CA GLU A 545 -6.32 15.35 11.32
C GLU A 545 -5.56 14.40 10.38
N GLU A 546 -4.23 14.49 10.40
CA GLU A 546 -3.34 13.82 9.45
C GLU A 546 -3.55 12.31 9.43
N LYS A 547 -3.66 11.69 10.62
CA LYS A 547 -3.84 10.25 10.80
C LYS A 547 -5.05 9.69 10.03
N ARG A 548 -6.04 10.54 9.75
CA ARG A 548 -7.25 10.18 9.00
C ARG A 548 -7.20 10.68 7.56
N ALA A 549 -6.80 11.93 7.34
CA ALA A 549 -6.77 12.54 6.01
C ALA A 549 -5.72 11.89 5.09
N CYS A 550 -4.55 11.58 5.63
CA CYS A 550 -3.43 11.00 4.89
C CYS A 550 -3.41 9.47 4.92
N LYS A 551 -4.37 8.84 5.61
CA LYS A 551 -4.47 7.38 5.67
C LYS A 551 -4.66 6.80 4.27
N PHE A 552 -3.77 5.89 3.86
CA PHE A 552 -3.76 5.27 2.53
C PHE A 552 -3.77 6.31 1.39
N CYS A 553 -3.03 7.42 1.54
CA CYS A 553 -2.86 8.40 0.48
C CYS A 553 -1.72 7.97 -0.45
N GLU A 554 -2.03 7.65 -1.69
CA GLU A 554 -1.05 7.22 -2.71
C GLU A 554 -0.08 8.34 -3.11
N PHE A 555 -0.43 9.60 -2.78
CA PHE A 555 0.35 10.78 -3.11
C PHE A 555 1.25 11.26 -1.97
N GLU A 556 1.39 10.48 -0.90
CA GLU A 556 2.20 10.85 0.27
C GLU A 556 3.65 11.22 -0.10
N GLN A 557 4.22 10.54 -1.09
CA GLN A 557 5.59 10.77 -1.53
C GLN A 557 5.78 12.07 -2.34
N ILE A 558 4.71 12.57 -2.96
CA ILE A 558 4.78 13.78 -3.80
C ILE A 558 4.32 15.04 -3.08
N CYS A 559 3.43 14.91 -2.09
CA CYS A 559 2.86 16.05 -1.37
C CYS A 559 3.82 16.64 -0.31
N ARG A 560 4.89 15.92 0.08
CA ARG A 560 5.91 16.37 1.06
C ARG A 560 5.33 16.84 2.41
N LYS A 561 4.21 16.24 2.83
CA LYS A 561 3.48 16.59 4.06
C LYS A 561 4.36 16.62 5.32
N THR A 562 5.33 15.71 5.44
CA THR A 562 6.20 15.57 6.61
C THR A 562 7.07 16.80 6.85
N THR A 563 7.41 17.54 5.78
CA THR A 563 8.14 18.81 5.88
C THR A 563 7.27 19.94 6.46
N VAL A 564 5.96 19.89 6.26
CA VAL A 564 5.00 20.92 6.71
C VAL A 564 4.53 20.66 8.15
N PHE A 565 4.24 19.40 8.51
CA PHE A 565 3.69 19.07 9.82
C PHE A 565 4.72 19.10 10.97
N HIS A 566 5.98 18.76 10.71
CA HIS A 566 7.03 18.89 11.75
C HIS A 566 7.33 20.36 12.13
N ARG A 567 6.87 21.35 11.35
CA ARG A 567 6.91 22.76 11.76
C ARG A 567 5.90 23.05 12.88
N ALA A 568 4.70 22.48 12.81
CA ALA A 568 3.63 22.76 13.77
C ALA A 568 3.94 22.22 15.18
N GLU A 569 4.56 21.04 15.27
CA GLU A 569 4.95 20.46 16.57
C GLU A 569 6.07 21.27 17.27
N ASN A 570 6.94 21.94 16.51
CA ASN A 570 8.01 22.76 17.07
C ASN A 570 7.54 24.18 17.48
N ASP A 571 6.60 24.77 16.72
CA ASP A 571 6.00 26.08 17.07
C ASP A 571 5.17 26.02 18.38
N ASP A 572 4.60 24.85 18.71
CA ASP A 572 3.91 24.63 19.98
C ASP A 572 4.89 24.41 21.15
N SER A 573 6.10 23.88 20.90
CA SER A 573 7.14 23.76 21.92
C SER A 573 7.87 25.08 22.24
N GLU A 574 7.96 26.02 21.30
CA GLU A 574 8.57 27.33 21.53
C GLU A 574 7.64 28.31 22.26
N LYS A 575 6.34 28.01 22.39
CA LYS A 575 5.39 28.84 23.15
C LYS A 575 5.32 28.53 24.65
N ASP A 576 5.82 27.38 25.09
CA ASP A 576 5.84 26.99 26.50
C ASP A 576 7.14 27.36 27.23
N GLU A 577 8.18 27.83 26.52
CA GLU A 577 9.48 28.22 27.12
C GLU A 577 9.65 29.74 27.29
N GLY A 578 8.63 30.55 26.98
CA GLY A 578 8.75 32.01 26.90
C GLY A 578 8.43 32.83 28.16
N ASP A 579 7.99 32.23 29.27
CA ASP A 579 7.42 33.00 30.41
C ASP A 579 7.96 32.60 31.81
N ALA A 580 9.12 31.92 31.91
CA ALA A 580 9.59 31.36 33.19
C ALA A 580 10.90 31.92 33.78
N ASP A 581 11.63 32.83 33.11
CA ASP A 581 12.93 33.31 33.61
C ASP A 581 13.02 34.85 33.68
N GLU A 582 12.15 35.48 34.46
CA GLU A 582 12.39 36.86 34.89
C GLU A 582 11.76 37.21 36.26
N ALA A 583 11.95 36.35 37.27
CA ALA A 583 11.87 36.79 38.67
C ALA A 583 12.47 35.76 39.63
N THR A 584 13.72 35.97 40.07
CA THR A 584 14.18 35.89 41.47
C THR A 584 15.68 35.70 41.51
N GLU A 585 16.42 36.74 41.89
CA GLU A 585 17.55 36.59 42.81
C GLU A 585 17.79 37.95 43.50
N SER A 586 17.41 37.98 44.78
CA SER A 586 17.88 38.88 45.82
C SER A 586 18.70 38.06 46.81
#